data_AF-A0A1H9FA22-F1
#
_entry.id   AF-A0A1H9FA22-F1
#
_cell.length_a   1.000
_cell.length_b   1.000
_cell.length_c   1.000
_cell.angle_alpha   90.00
_cell.angle_beta   90.00
_cell.angle_gamma   90.00
#
_symmetry.space_group_name_H-M   'P 1'
#
loop_
_entity.id
_entity.type
_entity.pdbx_description
1 polymer ?
#
loop_
_entity_poly.entity_id
_entity_poly.type
_entity_poly.pdbx_seq_one_letter_code
_entity_poly.pdbx_strand_id
1 'polypeptide(L)'
;MADDEKKRQADLKSARSQKSYKEQQLSAAKKKNAEIDRKVSRLESARSKIKTQRSNYSDIKRETRSELKDKLHWKGQQNSLYKSNGETLKTEDENYYNGLGNILRAIDDEIVRLNNQRYSESWLAQLGRDIYNLGVKIRKLLTF
;
A
#
# COMPACT_ATOMS: atom_id res chain seq x y z
N MET A 1 55.91 8.87 12.27
CA MET A 1 55.20 9.88 13.09
C MET A 1 54.41 10.88 12.23
N ALA A 2 55.03 11.75 11.41
CA ALA A 2 54.27 12.74 10.62
C ALA A 2 53.40 12.13 9.50
N ASP A 3 53.85 11.04 8.86
CA ASP A 3 53.08 10.35 7.82
C ASP A 3 51.95 9.48 8.39
N ASP A 4 52.15 8.90 9.58
CA ASP A 4 51.11 8.13 10.29
C ASP A 4 49.96 9.04 10.71
N GLU A 5 50.27 10.25 11.19
CA GLU A 5 49.27 11.26 11.54
C GLU A 5 48.48 11.72 10.31
N LYS A 6 49.17 12.03 9.20
CA LYS A 6 48.50 12.41 7.93
C LYS A 6 47.57 11.30 7.44
N LYS A 7 48.01 10.05 7.51
CA LYS A 7 47.19 8.89 7.12
C LYS A 7 45.97 8.74 8.04
N ARG A 8 46.15 8.89 9.36
CA ARG A 8 45.06 8.87 10.34
C ARG A 8 44.02 9.95 10.08
N GLN A 9 44.45 11.18 9.80
CA GLN A 9 43.56 12.30 9.47
C GLN A 9 42.80 12.05 8.16
N ALA A 10 43.46 11.49 7.13
CA ALA A 10 42.81 11.11 5.89
C ALA A 10 41.74 10.01 6.10
N ASP A 11 42.06 8.98 6.89
CA ASP A 11 41.14 7.89 7.24
C ASP A 11 39.94 8.40 8.05
N LEU A 12 40.17 9.33 8.98
CA LEU A 12 39.12 9.97 9.77
C LEU A 12 38.18 10.79 8.89
N LYS A 13 38.72 11.60 7.98
CA LYS A 13 37.93 12.38 7.02
C LYS A 13 37.09 11.46 6.14
N SER A 14 37.69 10.41 5.59
CA SER A 14 37.00 9.42 4.76
C SER A 14 35.87 8.72 5.52
N ALA A 15 36.13 8.24 6.73
CA ALA A 15 35.12 7.56 7.54
C ALA A 15 33.94 8.49 7.93
N ARG A 16 34.21 9.77 8.23
CA ARG A 16 33.17 10.77 8.50
C ARG A 16 32.32 11.05 7.26
N SER A 17 32.94 11.22 6.10
CA SER A 17 32.22 11.42 4.84
C SER A 17 31.34 10.21 4.49
N GLN A 18 31.85 8.99 4.64
CA GLN A 18 31.07 7.77 4.42
C GLN A 18 29.89 7.65 5.39
N LYS A 19 30.09 7.98 6.68
CA LYS A 19 29.01 7.95 7.68
C LYS A 19 27.90 8.93 7.33
N SER A 20 28.27 10.18 6.99
CA SER A 20 27.30 11.20 6.60
C SER A 20 26.50 10.80 5.37
N TYR A 21 27.16 10.25 4.35
CA TYR A 21 26.48 9.75 3.15
C TYR A 21 25.49 8.62 3.47
N LYS A 22 25.89 7.66 4.31
CA LYS A 22 25.02 6.55 4.74
C LYS A 22 23.84 7.04 5.58
N GLU A 23 24.03 8.05 6.42
CA GLU A 23 22.95 8.69 7.18
C GLU A 23 21.93 9.38 6.27
N GLN A 24 22.39 10.03 5.19
CA GLN A 24 21.51 10.61 4.17
C GLN A 24 20.69 9.51 3.45
N GLN A 25 21.33 8.41 3.07
CA GLN A 25 20.64 7.26 2.46
C GLN A 25 19.56 6.70 3.40
N LEU A 26 19.89 6.52 4.69
CA LEU A 26 18.94 6.04 5.70
C LEU A 26 17.77 7.00 5.89
N SER A 27 18.03 8.30 5.91
CA SER A 27 16.97 9.32 6.02
C SER A 27 16.02 9.30 4.82
N ALA A 28 16.56 9.26 3.60
CA ALA A 28 15.77 9.17 2.38
C ALA A 28 14.90 7.89 2.34
N ALA A 29 15.47 6.77 2.76
CA ALA A 29 14.78 5.49 2.87
C ALA A 29 13.60 5.54 3.86
N LYS A 30 13.83 6.07 5.07
CA LYS A 30 12.78 6.25 6.08
C LYS A 30 11.65 7.14 5.57
N LYS A 31 11.98 8.21 4.84
CA LYS A 31 10.97 9.09 4.21
C LYS A 31 10.12 8.32 3.19
N LYS A 32 10.76 7.51 2.34
CA LYS A 32 10.08 6.68 1.35
C LYS A 32 9.14 5.66 2.03
N ASN A 33 9.56 5.02 3.12
CA ASN A 33 8.69 4.13 3.89
C ASN A 33 7.50 4.85 4.51
N ALA A 34 7.71 6.04 5.09
CA ALA A 34 6.62 6.84 5.62
C ALA A 34 5.61 7.25 4.51
N GLU A 35 6.08 7.52 3.29
CA GLU A 35 5.21 7.77 2.14
C GLU A 35 4.43 6.52 1.71
N ILE A 36 5.05 5.34 1.75
CA ILE A 36 4.39 4.06 1.49
C ILE A 36 3.30 3.82 2.55
N ASP A 37 3.60 3.99 3.84
CA ASP A 37 2.64 3.79 4.93
C ASP A 37 1.41 4.71 4.77
N ARG A 38 1.62 5.98 4.39
CA ARG A 38 0.52 6.90 4.08
C ARG A 38 -0.34 6.42 2.90
N LYS A 39 0.28 5.89 1.84
CA LYS A 39 -0.44 5.35 0.69
C LYS A 39 -1.25 4.12 1.06
N VAL A 40 -0.66 3.19 1.81
CA VAL A 40 -1.35 1.99 2.32
C VAL A 40 -2.55 2.39 3.19
N SER A 41 -2.38 3.32 4.13
CA SER A 41 -3.49 3.78 4.99
C SER A 41 -4.66 4.38 4.18
N ARG A 42 -4.35 5.16 3.13
CA ARG A 42 -5.38 5.70 2.22
C ARG A 42 -6.08 4.59 1.44
N LEU A 43 -5.34 3.59 0.97
CA LEU A 43 -5.89 2.44 0.25
C LEU A 43 -6.77 1.58 1.16
N GLU A 44 -6.37 1.31 2.40
CA GLU A 44 -7.17 0.59 3.41
C GLU A 44 -8.47 1.33 3.72
N SER A 45 -8.41 2.66 3.83
CA SER A 45 -9.60 3.50 4.02
C SER A 45 -10.55 3.42 2.82
N ALA A 46 -10.02 3.48 1.59
CA ALA A 46 -10.82 3.34 0.37
C ALA A 46 -11.42 1.93 0.24
N ARG A 47 -10.62 0.90 0.53
CA ARG A 47 -11.03 -0.50 0.58
C ARG A 47 -12.23 -0.70 1.51
N SER A 48 -12.15 -0.15 2.72
CA SER A 48 -13.23 -0.23 3.70
C SER A 48 -14.52 0.39 3.17
N LYS A 49 -14.44 1.60 2.59
CA LYS A 49 -15.61 2.27 1.97
C LYS A 49 -16.24 1.44 0.85
N ILE A 50 -15.43 0.89 -0.05
CA ILE A 50 -15.92 0.08 -1.17
C ILE A 50 -16.51 -1.24 -0.66
N LYS A 51 -15.92 -1.85 0.37
CA LYS A 51 -16.47 -3.06 1.00
C LYS A 51 -17.85 -2.78 1.60
N THR A 52 -18.02 -1.67 2.31
CA THR A 52 -19.32 -1.22 2.83
C THR A 52 -20.32 -0.99 1.70
N GLN A 53 -19.92 -0.27 0.64
CA GLN A 53 -20.77 -0.01 -0.52
C GLN A 53 -21.24 -1.32 -1.19
N ARG A 54 -20.33 -2.28 -1.35
CA ARG A 54 -20.64 -3.60 -1.91
C ARG A 54 -21.57 -4.42 -1.02
N SER A 55 -21.41 -4.33 0.31
CA SER A 55 -22.32 -4.97 1.27
C SER A 55 -23.72 -4.37 1.20
N ASN A 56 -23.82 -3.04 1.30
CA ASN A 56 -25.08 -2.31 1.23
C ASN A 56 -25.82 -2.62 -0.08
N TYR A 57 -25.09 -2.65 -1.19
CA TYR A 57 -25.66 -3.03 -2.49
C TYR A 57 -26.22 -4.46 -2.49
N SER A 58 -25.49 -5.41 -1.89
CA SER A 58 -25.94 -6.79 -1.75
C SER A 58 -27.19 -6.91 -0.88
N ASP A 59 -27.30 -6.10 0.17
CA ASP A 59 -28.47 -6.07 1.05
C ASP A 59 -29.69 -5.48 0.34
N ILE A 60 -29.55 -4.33 -0.34
CA ILE A 60 -30.60 -3.73 -1.17
C ILE A 60 -31.07 -4.72 -2.23
N LYS A 61 -30.15 -5.38 -2.94
CA LYS A 61 -30.47 -6.39 -3.95
C LYS A 61 -31.27 -7.56 -3.38
N ARG A 62 -30.96 -8.00 -2.16
CA ARG A 62 -31.69 -9.07 -1.47
C ARG A 62 -33.10 -8.62 -1.11
N GLU A 63 -33.24 -7.42 -0.56
CA GLU A 63 -34.53 -6.82 -0.19
C GLU A 63 -35.43 -6.63 -1.41
N THR A 64 -34.92 -6.00 -2.47
CA THR A 64 -35.65 -5.83 -3.74
C THR A 64 -36.09 -7.17 -4.33
N ARG A 65 -35.23 -8.21 -4.31
CA ARG A 65 -35.64 -9.56 -4.78
C ARG A 65 -36.75 -10.16 -3.94
N SER A 66 -36.77 -9.89 -2.63
CA SER A 66 -37.84 -10.36 -1.74
C SER A 66 -39.16 -9.70 -2.09
N GLU A 67 -39.19 -8.37 -2.21
CA GLU A 67 -40.40 -7.61 -2.60
C GLU A 67 -40.93 -7.99 -3.98
N LEU A 68 -40.04 -8.34 -4.90
CA LEU A 68 -40.40 -8.77 -6.25
C LEU A 68 -40.98 -10.18 -6.28
N LYS A 69 -40.58 -11.05 -5.35
CA LYS A 69 -41.16 -12.39 -5.20
C LYS A 69 -42.65 -12.31 -4.85
N ASP A 70 -43.05 -11.32 -4.06
CA ASP A 70 -44.45 -11.10 -3.68
C ASP A 70 -45.31 -10.56 -4.84
N LYS A 71 -44.67 -10.07 -5.91
CA LYS A 71 -45.33 -9.50 -7.11
C LYS A 71 -45.38 -10.46 -8.30
N LEU A 72 -45.02 -11.73 -8.13
CA LEU A 72 -44.98 -12.79 -9.16
C LEU A 72 -46.33 -13.11 -9.84
N HIS A 73 -47.42 -12.47 -9.43
CA HIS A 73 -48.77 -12.71 -9.96
C HIS A 73 -49.15 -11.78 -11.13
N TRP A 74 -48.29 -10.85 -11.53
CA TRP A 74 -48.58 -9.88 -12.59
C TRP A 74 -48.72 -10.54 -13.97
N LYS A 75 -49.77 -10.18 -14.72
CA LYS A 75 -50.08 -10.70 -16.07
C LYS A 75 -50.14 -9.57 -17.11
N GLY A 76 -50.06 -9.93 -18.39
CA GLY A 76 -50.23 -8.99 -19.50
C GLY A 76 -49.06 -8.01 -19.68
N GLN A 77 -49.35 -6.80 -20.16
CA GLN A 77 -48.37 -5.79 -20.57
C GLN A 77 -47.40 -5.37 -19.45
N GLN A 78 -47.83 -5.43 -18.19
CA GLN A 78 -47.00 -5.15 -17.01
C GLN A 78 -45.90 -6.21 -16.81
N ASN A 79 -46.19 -7.48 -17.12
CA ASN A 79 -45.21 -8.57 -17.01
C ASN A 79 -44.16 -8.49 -18.14
N SER A 80 -44.57 -8.14 -19.38
CA SER A 80 -43.64 -7.96 -20.48
C SER A 80 -42.68 -6.77 -20.26
N LEU A 81 -43.20 -5.64 -19.78
CA LEU A 81 -42.38 -4.47 -19.41
C LEU A 81 -41.40 -4.81 -18.29
N TYR A 82 -41.85 -5.51 -17.26
CA TYR A 82 -41.00 -5.94 -16.16
C TYR A 82 -39.88 -6.89 -16.61
N LYS A 83 -40.17 -7.88 -17.45
CA LYS A 83 -39.14 -8.80 -17.98
C LYS A 83 -38.09 -8.07 -18.82
N SER A 84 -38.53 -7.19 -19.72
CA SER A 84 -37.65 -6.37 -20.56
C SER A 84 -36.73 -5.47 -19.73
N ASN A 85 -37.30 -4.69 -18.79
CA ASN A 85 -36.50 -3.81 -17.94
C ASN A 85 -35.61 -4.60 -16.97
N GLY A 86 -36.08 -5.77 -16.51
CA GLY A 86 -35.35 -6.66 -15.61
C GLY A 86 -34.11 -7.29 -16.24
N GLU A 87 -34.11 -7.55 -17.54
CA GLU A 87 -32.92 -8.08 -18.24
C GLU A 87 -31.81 -7.04 -18.38
N THR A 88 -32.14 -5.80 -18.75
CA THR A 88 -31.18 -4.69 -18.79
C THR A 88 -30.63 -4.38 -17.41
N LEU A 89 -31.52 -4.29 -16.40
CA LEU A 89 -31.13 -4.03 -15.01
C LEU A 89 -30.27 -5.15 -14.43
N LYS A 90 -30.48 -6.42 -14.81
CA LYS A 90 -29.60 -7.54 -14.40
C LYS A 90 -28.17 -7.35 -14.89
N THR A 91 -28.01 -6.95 -16.15
CA THR A 91 -26.68 -6.77 -16.75
C THR A 91 -25.95 -5.61 -16.08
N GLU A 92 -26.64 -4.48 -15.86
CA GLU A 92 -26.08 -3.32 -15.16
C GLU A 92 -25.75 -3.61 -13.69
N ASP A 93 -26.60 -4.38 -13.00
CA ASP A 93 -26.41 -4.85 -11.63
C ASP A 93 -25.15 -5.73 -11.49
N GLU A 94 -25.02 -6.73 -12.35
CA GLU A 94 -23.84 -7.60 -12.40
C GLU A 94 -22.57 -6.79 -12.71
N ASN A 95 -22.62 -5.88 -13.67
CA ASN A 95 -21.50 -5.00 -14.01
C ASN A 95 -21.09 -4.11 -12.83
N TYR A 96 -22.05 -3.52 -12.13
CA TYR A 96 -21.77 -2.68 -10.97
C TYR A 96 -21.13 -3.49 -9.83
N TYR A 97 -21.72 -4.62 -9.47
CA TYR A 97 -21.21 -5.48 -8.38
C TYR A 97 -19.83 -6.05 -8.70
N ASN A 98 -19.62 -6.52 -9.94
CA ASN A 98 -18.33 -7.00 -10.41
C ASN A 98 -17.32 -5.86 -10.48
N GLY A 99 -17.73 -4.66 -10.87
CA GLY A 99 -16.91 -3.44 -10.86
C GLY A 99 -16.35 -3.14 -9.46
N LEU A 100 -17.21 -3.15 -8.42
CA LEU A 100 -16.76 -3.00 -7.04
C LEU A 100 -15.77 -4.11 -6.63
N GLY A 101 -16.02 -5.36 -7.07
CA GLY A 101 -15.12 -6.48 -6.85
C GLY A 101 -13.76 -6.31 -7.52
N ASN A 102 -13.71 -5.78 -8.73
CA ASN A 102 -12.47 -5.50 -9.47
C ASN A 102 -11.65 -4.42 -8.78
N ILE A 103 -12.31 -3.34 -8.32
CA ILE A 103 -11.63 -2.26 -7.60
C ILE A 103 -11.05 -2.78 -6.27
N LEU A 104 -11.79 -3.61 -5.53
CA LEU A 104 -11.28 -4.21 -4.30
C LEU A 104 -10.03 -5.07 -4.54
N ARG A 105 -10.03 -5.90 -5.59
CA ARG A 105 -8.86 -6.70 -5.97
C ARG A 105 -7.66 -5.81 -6.32
N ALA A 106 -7.87 -4.79 -7.14
CA ALA A 106 -6.81 -3.85 -7.51
C ALA A 106 -6.22 -3.12 -6.29
N ILE A 107 -7.05 -2.75 -5.30
CA ILE A 107 -6.57 -2.17 -4.04
C ILE A 107 -5.76 -3.19 -3.24
N ASP A 108 -6.24 -4.42 -3.10
CA ASP A 108 -5.55 -5.47 -2.35
C ASP A 108 -4.18 -5.81 -2.98
N ASP A 109 -4.13 -5.92 -4.31
CA ASP A 109 -2.89 -6.14 -5.07
C ASP A 109 -1.89 -4.98 -4.88
N GLU A 110 -2.36 -3.73 -4.91
CA GLU A 110 -1.49 -2.56 -4.71
C GLU A 110 -0.98 -2.46 -3.26
N ILE A 111 -1.80 -2.81 -2.26
CA ILE A 111 -1.35 -2.90 -0.87
C ILE A 111 -0.24 -3.95 -0.73
N VAL A 112 -0.42 -5.13 -1.33
CA VAL A 112 0.59 -6.20 -1.32
C VAL A 112 1.88 -5.72 -2.01
N ARG A 113 1.76 -5.09 -3.20
CA ARG A 113 2.90 -4.55 -3.93
C ARG A 113 3.68 -3.51 -3.13
N LEU A 114 2.98 -2.57 -2.48
CA LEU A 114 3.56 -1.54 -1.64
C LEU A 114 4.23 -2.12 -0.38
N ASN A 115 3.61 -3.11 0.26
CA ASN A 115 4.21 -3.81 1.39
C ASN A 115 5.47 -4.57 0.96
N ASN A 116 5.46 -5.27 -0.17
CA ASN A 116 6.65 -5.94 -0.69
C ASN A 116 7.77 -4.94 -1.02
N GLN A 117 7.41 -3.77 -1.57
CA GLN A 117 8.37 -2.68 -1.79
C GLN A 117 9.01 -2.22 -0.47
N ARG A 118 8.24 -2.13 0.62
CA ARG A 118 8.73 -1.81 1.98
C ARG A 118 9.57 -2.93 2.61
N TYR A 119 9.26 -4.20 2.34
CA TYR A 119 9.95 -5.35 2.94
C TYR A 119 11.16 -5.86 2.14
N SER A 120 11.37 -5.35 0.92
CA SER A 120 12.62 -5.58 0.16
C SER A 120 13.89 -5.01 0.85
N GLU A 121 13.76 -4.47 2.06
CA GLU A 121 14.74 -3.62 2.72
C GLU A 121 15.68 -4.33 3.71
N SER A 122 16.23 -5.48 3.30
CA SER A 122 17.48 -6.01 3.89
C SER A 122 18.58 -4.92 3.97
N TRP A 123 18.56 -3.98 3.03
CA TRP A 123 19.51 -2.87 2.96
C TRP A 123 19.31 -1.79 4.04
N LEU A 124 18.13 -1.61 4.63
CA LEU A 124 17.95 -0.63 5.72
C LEU A 124 18.66 -1.07 7.01
N ALA A 125 18.50 -2.34 7.38
CA ALA A 125 19.23 -2.94 8.48
C ALA A 125 20.75 -2.93 8.20
N GLN A 126 21.13 -3.14 6.93
CA GLN A 126 22.52 -3.02 6.51
C GLN A 126 23.07 -1.60 6.68
N LEU A 127 22.32 -0.56 6.26
CA LEU A 127 22.72 0.84 6.46
C LEU A 127 22.92 1.18 7.93
N GLY A 128 22.02 0.70 8.81
CA GLY A 128 22.17 0.88 10.25
C GLY A 128 23.47 0.28 10.78
N ARG A 129 23.81 -0.95 10.36
CA ARG A 129 25.07 -1.61 10.73
C ARG A 129 26.29 -0.87 10.18
N ASP A 130 26.26 -0.42 8.93
CA ASP A 130 27.36 0.31 8.30
C ASP A 130 27.65 1.62 9.05
N ILE A 131 26.61 2.39 9.38
CA ILE A 131 26.72 3.64 10.16
C ILE A 131 27.32 3.37 11.54
N TYR A 132 26.87 2.30 12.21
CA TYR A 132 27.41 1.90 13.52
C TYR A 132 28.90 1.56 13.44
N ASN A 133 29.29 0.71 12.47
CA ASN A 133 30.67 0.29 12.27
C ASN A 133 31.58 1.47 11.93
N LEU A 134 31.11 2.41 11.09
CA LEU A 134 31.82 3.67 10.81
C LEU A 134 31.97 4.53 12.06
N GLY A 135 30.95 4.59 12.92
CA GLY A 135 31.02 5.26 14.21
C GLY A 135 32.07 4.65 15.15
N VAL A 136 32.16 3.32 15.21
CA VAL A 136 33.21 2.61 15.95
C VAL A 136 34.59 2.94 15.39
N LYS A 137 34.75 2.90 14.06
CA LYS A 137 36.03 3.23 13.38
C LYS A 137 36.47 4.65 13.69
N ILE A 138 35.57 5.62 13.60
CA ILE A 138 35.85 7.04 13.92
C ILE A 138 36.32 7.19 15.37
N ARG A 139 35.64 6.54 16.34
CA ARG A 139 36.06 6.58 17.76
C ARG A 139 37.47 6.04 17.96
N LYS A 140 37.78 4.89 17.35
CA LYS A 140 39.13 4.29 17.41
C LYS A 140 40.19 5.25 16.85
N LEU A 141 39.93 5.89 15.71
CA LEU A 141 40.84 6.85 15.08
C LEU A 141 41.03 8.16 15.88
N LEU A 142 40.19 8.44 16.87
CA LEU A 142 40.27 9.63 17.73
C LEU A 142 40.91 9.34 19.10
N THR A 143 41.02 8.08 19.51
CA THR A 143 41.49 7.70 20.86
C THR A 143 42.98 7.31 20.88
N PHE A 144 43.55 7.00 19.73
CA PHE A 144 44.99 6.96 19.48
C PHE A 144 45.37 8.28 18.83
#